data_AF-A0A965M037-F1
#
_entry.id   AF-A0A965M037-F1
#
_cell.length_a   1.000
_cell.length_b   1.000
_cell.length_c   1.000
_cell.angle_alpha   90.00
_cell.angle_beta   90.00
_cell.angle_gamma   90.00
#
_symmetry.space_group_name_H-M   'P 1'
#
loop_
_entity.id
_entity.type
_entity.pdbx_description
1 polymer ?
#
loop_
_entity_poly.entity_id
_entity_poly.type
_entity_poly.pdbx_seq_one_letter_code
_entity_poly.pdbx_strand_id
1 'polypeptide(L)'
;FTGRDQMQALTGLFARQFGTPNYAAHGGFCSVNMAAGMIYTIGGSFWEFGGPDLARASVFVMIGTAEDHHSNPMKVAISKFKRAGGKFIAINPIRTGYAAIADEWIPIRPGTDGALLLALIHELIKHDLIDHEFVARFTNAGQLVNLNEQSDEFGLMVRNPEGDVINPLRPHNFLWWDEATHAPISDHAEGVQPALTGRFTLPDGTPVAPAFELLKERVREFTPQWASAITGVSADTISRLARELGLAARDQAFSLPIAWTDSWGKRHESVKGNPVAFHAMRGLAAHSNGFQTIRALAILMSLLGTIDRPGGFRHKSPYPKAVPPNIRPPKGPDAVKPNTPLNGAPLGWPESPDDLFVDAQGEPVRIDKGFSWEHPLSAHGLMHNVITNAWRGDP
;
A
#
# COMPACT_ATOMS: atom_id res chain seq x y z
N PHE A 1 -29.22 3.99 -16.95
CA PHE A 1 -28.08 3.06 -16.86
C PHE A 1 -26.79 3.86 -16.75
N THR A 2 -26.32 4.14 -15.53
CA THR A 2 -24.98 4.69 -15.29
C THR A 2 -23.99 3.53 -15.36
N GLY A 3 -23.51 3.24 -16.56
CA GLY A 3 -22.73 2.05 -16.92
C GLY A 3 -21.39 1.97 -16.20
N ARG A 4 -21.38 1.42 -15.00
CA ARG A 4 -20.21 0.76 -14.40
C ARG A 4 -20.50 -0.72 -14.46
N ASP A 5 -19.75 -1.46 -15.27
CA ASP A 5 -19.80 -2.91 -15.21
C ASP A 5 -19.15 -3.37 -13.90
N GLN A 6 -19.99 -3.57 -12.87
CA GLN A 6 -19.62 -4.24 -11.63
C GLN A 6 -19.90 -5.74 -11.68
N MET A 7 -20.16 -6.32 -12.86
CA MET A 7 -20.34 -7.75 -13.05
C MET A 7 -19.01 -8.49 -13.22
N GLN A 8 -17.89 -7.96 -12.68
CA GLN A 8 -16.56 -8.56 -12.76
C GLN A 8 -16.55 -10.04 -12.30
N ALA A 9 -17.39 -10.39 -11.34
CA ALA A 9 -17.54 -11.78 -10.89
C ALA A 9 -18.16 -12.67 -11.99
N LEU A 10 -19.18 -12.19 -12.70
CA LEU A 10 -19.86 -12.92 -13.77
C LEU A 10 -18.99 -12.98 -15.04
N THR A 11 -18.41 -11.86 -15.47
CA THR A 11 -17.56 -11.81 -16.67
C THR A 11 -16.25 -12.55 -16.46
N GLY A 12 -15.70 -12.52 -15.25
CA GLY A 12 -14.57 -13.35 -14.84
C GLY A 12 -14.91 -14.84 -14.80
N LEU A 13 -16.09 -15.21 -14.28
CA LEU A 13 -16.59 -16.59 -14.33
C LEU A 13 -16.74 -17.06 -15.78
N PHE A 14 -17.33 -16.24 -16.65
CA PHE A 14 -17.48 -16.54 -18.07
C PHE A 14 -16.11 -16.77 -18.73
N ALA A 15 -15.16 -15.85 -18.57
CA ALA A 15 -13.79 -16.01 -19.08
C ALA A 15 -13.14 -17.32 -18.60
N ARG A 16 -13.32 -17.64 -17.31
CA ARG A 16 -12.85 -18.89 -16.72
C ARG A 16 -13.46 -20.11 -17.40
N GLN A 17 -14.77 -20.13 -17.68
CA GLN A 17 -15.42 -21.27 -18.35
C GLN A 17 -14.91 -21.49 -19.78
N PHE A 18 -14.52 -20.43 -20.48
CA PHE A 18 -13.91 -20.50 -21.82
C PHE A 18 -12.42 -20.86 -21.81
N GLY A 19 -11.79 -20.99 -20.63
CA GLY A 19 -10.37 -21.33 -20.52
C GLY A 19 -9.43 -20.17 -20.85
N THR A 20 -9.93 -18.94 -21.01
CA THR A 20 -9.07 -17.81 -21.43
C THR A 20 -8.42 -17.11 -20.22
N PRO A 21 -7.07 -17.02 -20.17
CA PRO A 21 -6.38 -16.20 -19.18
C PRO A 21 -6.41 -14.71 -19.53
N ASN A 22 -6.76 -14.38 -20.76
CA ASN A 22 -6.76 -13.02 -21.30
C ASN A 22 -8.07 -12.33 -20.90
N TYR A 23 -8.13 -11.92 -19.64
CA TYR A 23 -9.28 -11.23 -19.05
C TYR A 23 -8.84 -9.97 -18.32
N ALA A 24 -9.68 -8.95 -18.41
CA ALA A 24 -9.59 -7.72 -17.65
C ALA A 24 -10.98 -7.14 -17.44
N ALA A 25 -11.14 -6.28 -16.44
CA ALA A 25 -12.43 -5.66 -16.13
C ALA A 25 -12.29 -4.15 -15.87
N HIS A 26 -13.40 -3.48 -15.58
CA HIS A 26 -13.45 -2.04 -15.35
C HIS A 26 -12.41 -1.53 -14.33
N GLY A 27 -12.10 -2.32 -13.30
CA GLY A 27 -11.08 -2.02 -12.31
C GLY A 27 -9.72 -1.67 -12.91
N GLY A 28 -9.32 -2.33 -14.00
CA GLY A 28 -8.06 -2.11 -14.71
C GLY A 28 -7.89 -0.71 -15.28
N PHE A 29 -9.00 -0.02 -15.61
CA PHE A 29 -8.99 1.37 -16.10
C PHE A 29 -9.10 2.40 -14.98
N CYS A 30 -9.81 2.06 -13.91
CA CYS A 30 -10.30 3.03 -12.94
C CYS A 30 -9.49 3.07 -11.65
N SER A 31 -9.25 1.92 -11.03
CA SER A 31 -8.83 1.84 -9.63
C SER A 31 -7.80 0.76 -9.34
N VAL A 32 -7.32 -0.02 -10.32
CA VAL A 32 -6.41 -1.14 -10.05
C VAL A 32 -5.16 -0.70 -9.30
N ASN A 33 -4.52 0.41 -9.68
CA ASN A 33 -3.33 0.88 -8.96
C ASN A 33 -3.65 1.37 -7.53
N MET A 34 -4.85 1.96 -7.31
CA MET A 34 -5.35 2.29 -5.96
C MET A 34 -5.53 1.03 -5.11
N ALA A 35 -6.19 0.02 -5.68
CA ALA A 35 -6.49 -1.22 -5.00
C ALA A 35 -5.21 -2.01 -4.76
N ALA A 36 -4.43 -2.26 -5.81
CA ALA A 36 -3.20 -3.03 -5.76
C ALA A 36 -2.17 -2.41 -4.82
N GLY A 37 -1.85 -1.12 -4.97
CA GLY A 37 -0.84 -0.47 -4.14
C GLY A 37 -1.14 -0.54 -2.65
N MET A 38 -2.39 -0.34 -2.25
CA MET A 38 -2.76 -0.44 -0.83
C MET A 38 -3.03 -1.88 -0.38
N ILE A 39 -3.63 -2.77 -1.17
CA ILE A 39 -3.86 -4.16 -0.76
C ILE A 39 -2.53 -4.90 -0.56
N TYR A 40 -1.53 -4.66 -1.42
CA TYR A 40 -0.16 -5.17 -1.24
C TYR A 40 0.57 -4.58 -0.02
N THR A 41 0.03 -3.54 0.62
CA THR A 41 0.71 -2.85 1.74
C THR A 41 -0.05 -2.99 3.06
N ILE A 42 -1.37 -2.84 3.06
CA ILE A 42 -2.24 -2.73 4.25
C ILE A 42 -3.48 -3.63 4.17
N GLY A 43 -3.64 -4.43 3.13
CA GLY A 43 -4.71 -5.42 3.01
C GLY A 43 -6.07 -4.84 2.59
N GLY A 44 -6.20 -3.54 2.37
CA GLY A 44 -7.42 -2.92 1.85
C GLY A 44 -7.11 -1.69 0.99
N SER A 45 -8.10 -0.85 0.71
CA SER A 45 -7.92 0.41 -0.06
C SER A 45 -9.03 1.41 0.28
N PHE A 46 -9.03 2.61 -0.30
CA PHE A 46 -10.08 3.60 -0.08
C PHE A 46 -11.44 3.17 -0.70
N TRP A 47 -12.49 3.91 -0.36
CA TRP A 47 -13.82 3.87 -0.98
C TRP A 47 -14.71 2.69 -0.53
N GLU A 48 -14.74 1.61 -1.31
CA GLU A 48 -15.51 0.40 -1.02
C GLU A 48 -14.95 -0.35 0.19
N PHE A 49 -13.64 -0.28 0.40
CA PHE A 49 -12.94 -1.10 1.39
C PHE A 49 -12.62 -0.36 2.69
N GLY A 50 -12.87 0.95 2.74
CA GLY A 50 -12.54 1.79 3.88
C GLY A 50 -12.76 3.27 3.62
N GLY A 51 -12.53 4.10 4.63
CA GLY A 51 -12.63 5.55 4.49
C GLY A 51 -12.10 6.32 5.70
N PRO A 52 -12.03 7.65 5.58
CA PRO A 52 -11.58 8.52 6.66
C PRO A 52 -12.63 8.59 7.79
N ASP A 53 -12.19 8.49 9.06
CA ASP A 53 -13.01 8.74 10.25
C ASP A 53 -13.08 10.24 10.58
N LEU A 54 -13.77 10.99 9.71
CA LEU A 54 -13.91 12.45 9.84
C LEU A 54 -14.67 12.91 11.09
N ALA A 55 -15.30 12.00 11.84
CA ALA A 55 -15.94 12.35 13.11
C ALA A 55 -14.92 12.58 14.25
N ARG A 56 -13.69 12.08 14.09
CA ARG A 56 -12.63 12.17 15.10
C ARG A 56 -11.30 12.70 14.57
N ALA A 57 -11.21 12.94 13.26
CA ALA A 57 -10.04 13.58 12.67
C ALA A 57 -9.98 15.06 13.06
N SER A 58 -8.78 15.63 13.12
CA SER A 58 -8.52 17.06 13.21
C SER A 58 -7.92 17.61 11.92
N VAL A 59 -7.17 16.77 11.19
CA VAL A 59 -6.64 17.07 9.85
C VAL A 59 -7.14 16.05 8.85
N PHE A 60 -7.66 16.52 7.72
CA PHE A 60 -8.08 15.67 6.61
C PHE A 60 -7.36 16.07 5.33
N VAL A 61 -6.63 15.14 4.74
CA VAL A 61 -5.95 15.32 3.45
C VAL A 61 -6.69 14.53 2.36
N MET A 62 -7.20 15.25 1.37
CA MET A 62 -7.72 14.65 0.14
C MET A 62 -6.76 14.91 -1.02
N ILE A 63 -6.19 13.85 -1.60
CA ILE A 63 -5.19 13.94 -2.66
C ILE A 63 -5.65 13.19 -3.92
N GLY A 64 -5.50 13.82 -5.10
CA GLY A 64 -5.89 13.27 -6.41
C GLY A 64 -7.29 12.68 -6.50
N THR A 65 -8.24 13.27 -5.79
CA THR A 65 -9.66 12.93 -5.90
C THR A 65 -10.35 13.96 -6.79
N ALA A 66 -10.88 13.51 -7.93
CA ALA A 66 -11.59 14.39 -8.86
C ALA A 66 -12.96 14.78 -8.31
N GLU A 67 -13.27 16.06 -8.40
CA GLU A 67 -14.59 16.69 -8.27
C GLU A 67 -15.59 16.05 -7.30
N ASP A 68 -16.48 15.20 -7.79
CA ASP A 68 -17.54 14.50 -7.07
C ASP A 68 -17.40 12.97 -7.21
N HIS A 69 -16.19 12.49 -7.52
CA HIS A 69 -15.91 11.07 -7.70
C HIS A 69 -16.29 10.22 -6.46
N HIS A 70 -16.26 10.83 -5.28
CA HIS A 70 -16.89 10.26 -4.09
C HIS A 70 -18.37 10.69 -3.97
N SER A 71 -19.23 9.76 -3.58
CA SER A 71 -20.66 9.98 -3.38
C SER A 71 -20.99 11.11 -2.39
N ASN A 72 -22.20 11.67 -2.50
CA ASN A 72 -22.73 12.76 -1.67
C ASN A 72 -22.50 12.65 -0.14
N PRO A 73 -22.48 11.45 0.49
CA PRO A 73 -22.10 11.31 1.89
C PRO A 73 -20.75 11.96 2.27
N MET A 74 -19.77 11.99 1.37
CA MET A 74 -18.48 12.64 1.64
C MET A 74 -18.62 14.16 1.77
N LYS A 75 -19.46 14.79 0.94
CA LYS A 75 -19.76 16.23 1.04
C LYS A 75 -20.36 16.57 2.41
N VAL A 76 -21.28 15.74 2.88
CA VAL A 76 -21.88 15.88 4.23
C VAL A 76 -20.84 15.69 5.32
N ALA A 77 -19.98 14.68 5.20
CA ALA A 77 -18.94 14.39 6.18
C ALA A 77 -17.92 15.53 6.27
N ILE A 78 -17.43 16.05 5.14
CA ILE A 78 -16.53 17.21 5.09
C ILE A 78 -17.21 18.46 5.68
N SER A 79 -18.48 18.69 5.37
CA SER A 79 -19.22 19.83 5.93
C SER A 79 -19.30 19.77 7.46
N LYS A 80 -19.60 18.58 8.03
CA LYS A 80 -19.62 18.37 9.49
C LYS A 80 -18.23 18.52 10.10
N PHE A 81 -17.22 17.91 9.50
CA PHE A 81 -15.82 17.99 9.93
C PHE A 81 -15.32 19.43 10.01
N LYS A 82 -15.52 20.22 8.95
CA LYS A 82 -15.13 21.63 8.94
C LYS A 82 -15.88 22.46 9.99
N ARG A 83 -17.19 22.24 10.17
CA ARG A 83 -17.98 22.92 11.21
C ARG A 83 -17.53 22.57 12.63
N ALA A 84 -16.92 21.40 12.82
CA ALA A 84 -16.30 20.99 14.08
C ALA A 84 -14.88 21.53 14.27
N GLY A 85 -14.37 22.38 13.36
CA GLY A 85 -13.05 22.98 13.44
C GLY A 85 -11.93 22.16 12.79
N GLY A 86 -12.26 21.06 12.11
CA GLY A 86 -11.28 20.25 11.39
C GLY A 86 -10.68 20.98 10.18
N LYS A 87 -9.37 20.85 9.96
CA LYS A 87 -8.67 21.44 8.82
C LYS A 87 -8.70 20.50 7.61
N PHE A 88 -9.28 20.96 6.52
CA PHE A 88 -9.37 20.23 5.26
C PHE A 88 -8.33 20.73 4.25
N ILE A 89 -7.40 19.85 3.86
CA ILE A 89 -6.35 20.08 2.86
C ILE A 89 -6.69 19.30 1.59
N ALA A 90 -6.69 19.96 0.44
CA ALA A 90 -6.88 19.34 -0.86
C ALA A 90 -5.63 19.50 -1.74
N ILE A 91 -5.08 18.40 -2.22
CA ILE A 91 -3.89 18.37 -3.07
C ILE A 91 -4.32 17.89 -4.46
N ASN A 92 -4.34 18.81 -5.43
CA ASN A 92 -4.94 18.56 -6.74
C ASN A 92 -4.43 19.60 -7.76
N PRO A 93 -4.14 19.24 -9.02
CA PRO A 93 -3.74 20.21 -10.05
C PRO A 93 -4.74 21.35 -10.30
N ILE A 94 -6.03 21.12 -10.04
CA ILE A 94 -7.09 22.11 -10.23
C ILE A 94 -7.89 22.34 -8.93
N ARG A 95 -8.41 23.56 -8.76
CA ARG A 95 -9.21 23.96 -7.59
C ARG A 95 -10.72 23.89 -7.87
N THR A 96 -11.23 22.69 -8.17
CA THR A 96 -12.68 22.46 -8.39
C THR A 96 -13.23 21.38 -7.43
N GLY A 97 -14.56 21.26 -7.37
CA GLY A 97 -15.26 20.28 -6.52
C GLY A 97 -14.87 20.35 -5.05
N TYR A 98 -14.39 19.24 -4.47
CA TYR A 98 -13.93 19.21 -3.08
C TYR A 98 -12.84 20.26 -2.77
N ALA A 99 -11.91 20.52 -3.70
CA ALA A 99 -10.81 21.47 -3.48
C ALA A 99 -11.29 22.93 -3.37
N ALA A 100 -12.49 23.26 -3.89
CA ALA A 100 -13.05 24.60 -3.80
C ALA A 100 -13.45 24.98 -2.37
N ILE A 101 -13.75 23.99 -1.51
CA ILE A 101 -14.14 24.20 -0.11
C ILE A 101 -13.03 23.82 0.89
N ALA A 102 -11.83 23.48 0.42
CA ALA A 102 -10.70 23.18 1.28
C ALA A 102 -10.23 24.44 2.03
N ASP A 103 -9.77 24.27 3.28
CA ASP A 103 -9.09 25.34 4.02
C ASP A 103 -7.75 25.67 3.37
N GLU A 104 -7.11 24.65 2.79
CA GLU A 104 -5.88 24.79 2.03
C GLU A 104 -5.97 23.97 0.73
N TRP A 105 -5.73 24.61 -0.41
CA TRP A 105 -5.54 23.94 -1.69
C TRP A 105 -4.08 24.03 -2.10
N ILE A 106 -3.46 22.88 -2.34
CA ILE A 106 -2.07 22.77 -2.78
C ILE A 106 -2.08 22.31 -4.25
N PRO A 107 -1.70 23.20 -5.20
CA PRO A 107 -1.54 22.81 -6.60
C PRO A 107 -0.33 21.91 -6.75
N ILE A 108 -0.47 20.86 -7.55
CA ILE A 108 0.62 19.91 -7.84
C ILE A 108 0.68 19.62 -9.34
N ARG A 109 1.89 19.41 -9.86
CA ARG A 109 2.09 18.94 -11.24
C ARG A 109 1.49 17.52 -11.40
N PRO A 110 0.61 17.26 -12.37
CA PRO A 110 0.00 15.94 -12.55
C PRO A 110 1.03 14.81 -12.62
N GLY A 111 0.77 13.70 -11.92
CA GLY A 111 1.63 12.50 -11.93
C GLY A 111 2.88 12.57 -11.04
N THR A 112 3.03 13.65 -10.27
CA THR A 112 4.21 13.87 -9.41
C THR A 112 3.95 13.67 -7.92
N ASP A 113 2.74 13.23 -7.54
CA ASP A 113 2.32 13.00 -6.15
C ASP A 113 3.25 12.04 -5.40
N GLY A 114 3.83 11.05 -6.08
CA GLY A 114 4.82 10.14 -5.50
C GLY A 114 6.04 10.89 -4.94
N ALA A 115 6.54 11.92 -5.63
CA ALA A 115 7.66 12.72 -5.14
C ALA A 115 7.28 13.54 -3.90
N LEU A 116 6.06 14.09 -3.86
CA LEU A 116 5.54 14.76 -2.67
C LEU A 116 5.49 13.79 -1.48
N LEU A 117 4.86 12.62 -1.65
CA LEU A 117 4.71 11.63 -0.59
C LEU A 117 6.05 11.13 -0.05
N LEU A 118 7.02 10.89 -0.94
CA LEU A 118 8.38 10.50 -0.55
C LEU A 118 9.08 11.60 0.27
N ALA A 119 8.88 12.87 -0.07
CA ALA A 119 9.43 13.98 0.71
C ALA A 119 8.73 14.20 2.05
N LEU A 120 7.43 13.93 2.14
CA LEU A 120 6.73 13.88 3.43
C LEU A 120 7.29 12.77 4.32
N ILE A 121 7.52 11.57 3.77
CA ILE A 121 8.14 10.45 4.49
C ILE A 121 9.56 10.82 4.96
N HIS A 122 10.37 11.43 4.09
CA HIS A 122 11.71 11.93 4.43
C HIS A 122 11.67 12.85 5.66
N GLU A 123 10.82 13.89 5.63
CA GLU A 123 10.74 14.86 6.72
C GLU A 123 10.21 14.25 8.01
N LEU A 124 9.24 13.32 7.95
CA LEU A 124 8.76 12.61 9.15
C LEU A 124 9.87 11.79 9.81
N ILE A 125 10.66 11.05 9.03
CA ILE A 125 11.76 10.24 9.55
C ILE A 125 12.89 11.13 10.09
N LYS A 126 13.28 12.16 9.34
CA LYS A 126 14.36 13.09 9.70
C LYS A 126 14.08 13.85 11.00
N HIS A 127 12.82 14.18 11.27
CA HIS A 127 12.39 14.93 12.45
C HIS A 127 11.83 14.05 13.58
N ASP A 128 11.90 12.73 13.44
CA ASP A 128 11.39 11.76 14.42
C ASP A 128 9.90 12.00 14.76
N LEU A 129 9.09 12.22 13.73
CA LEU A 129 7.65 12.48 13.82
C LEU A 129 6.81 11.25 13.44
N ILE A 130 7.37 10.06 13.59
CA ILE A 130 6.70 8.79 13.30
C ILE A 130 6.08 8.18 14.56
N ASP A 131 5.05 7.36 14.39
CA ASP A 131 4.48 6.52 15.45
C ASP A 131 5.30 5.24 15.60
N HIS A 132 6.35 5.30 16.43
CA HIS A 132 7.28 4.18 16.65
C HIS A 132 6.59 2.88 17.09
N GLU A 133 5.58 2.97 17.96
CA GLU A 133 4.83 1.80 18.42
C GLU A 133 4.09 1.16 17.24
N PHE A 134 3.41 1.97 16.43
CA PHE A 134 2.70 1.46 15.26
C PHE A 134 3.67 0.85 14.25
N VAL A 135 4.77 1.55 13.96
CA VAL A 135 5.79 1.12 12.99
C VAL A 135 6.42 -0.20 13.42
N ALA A 136 6.85 -0.33 14.68
CA ALA A 136 7.47 -1.55 15.17
C ALA A 136 6.52 -2.75 15.25
N ARG A 137 5.24 -2.52 15.61
CA ARG A 137 4.29 -3.58 15.96
C ARG A 137 3.38 -4.05 14.82
N PHE A 138 2.98 -3.14 13.94
CA PHE A 138 1.93 -3.40 12.94
C PHE A 138 2.44 -3.29 11.50
N THR A 139 3.75 -3.18 11.32
CA THR A 139 4.38 -3.16 10.00
C THR A 139 5.55 -4.14 9.95
N ASN A 140 6.11 -4.32 8.76
CA ASN A 140 7.31 -5.14 8.56
C ASN A 140 8.62 -4.40 8.89
N ALA A 141 8.57 -3.22 9.50
CA ALA A 141 9.71 -2.35 9.76
C ALA A 141 10.89 -3.05 10.45
N GLY A 142 10.61 -3.92 11.42
CA GLY A 142 11.62 -4.68 12.16
C GLY A 142 12.10 -5.98 11.49
N GLN A 143 11.44 -6.43 10.42
CA GLN A 143 11.80 -7.67 9.73
C GLN A 143 13.13 -7.49 9.00
N LEU A 144 14.03 -8.46 9.18
CA LEU A 144 15.36 -8.44 8.61
C LEU A 144 15.35 -8.80 7.13
N VAL A 145 16.14 -8.08 6.34
CA VAL A 145 16.32 -8.30 4.90
C VAL A 145 17.73 -8.80 4.63
N ASN A 146 17.87 -9.83 3.78
CA ASN A 146 19.16 -10.37 3.35
C ASN A 146 19.87 -9.37 2.41
N LEU A 147 21.09 -8.98 2.77
CA LEU A 147 21.91 -8.02 2.02
C LEU A 147 23.10 -8.68 1.30
N ASN A 148 23.16 -10.00 1.26
CA ASN A 148 24.20 -10.73 0.53
C ASN A 148 23.88 -10.71 -0.96
N GLU A 149 24.54 -9.84 -1.73
CA GLU A 149 24.37 -9.73 -3.20
C GLU A 149 24.72 -11.01 -3.97
N GLN A 150 25.44 -11.95 -3.34
CA GLN A 150 25.79 -13.25 -3.94
C GLN A 150 24.76 -14.34 -3.65
N SER A 151 23.74 -14.05 -2.83
CA SER A 151 22.68 -14.99 -2.48
C SER A 151 21.50 -14.85 -3.42
N ASP A 152 20.89 -15.99 -3.80
CA ASP A 152 19.62 -16.01 -4.52
C ASP A 152 18.46 -15.41 -3.70
N GLU A 153 18.66 -15.23 -2.38
CA GLU A 153 17.69 -14.59 -1.48
C GLU A 153 17.98 -13.10 -1.24
N PHE A 154 18.90 -12.48 -1.99
CA PHE A 154 19.19 -11.06 -1.88
C PHE A 154 17.91 -10.21 -1.97
N GLY A 155 17.72 -9.32 -0.99
CA GLY A 155 16.55 -8.45 -0.90
C GLY A 155 15.26 -9.11 -0.41
N LEU A 156 15.28 -10.42 -0.11
CA LEU A 156 14.18 -11.12 0.55
C LEU A 156 14.26 -10.94 2.08
N MET A 157 13.09 -11.01 2.73
CA MET A 157 13.03 -11.07 4.19
C MET A 157 13.54 -12.41 4.69
N VAL A 158 14.39 -12.37 5.71
CA VAL A 158 14.97 -13.57 6.31
C VAL A 158 13.90 -14.30 7.13
N ARG A 159 13.85 -15.62 6.95
CA ARG A 159 12.89 -16.50 7.62
C ARG A 159 13.58 -17.42 8.62
N ASN A 160 12.86 -17.76 9.68
CA ASN A 160 13.17 -18.83 10.61
C ASN A 160 12.38 -20.09 10.21
N PRO A 161 12.97 -21.04 9.46
CA PRO A 161 12.27 -22.25 9.02
C PRO A 161 11.80 -23.14 10.19
N GLU A 162 12.43 -23.01 11.36
CA GLU A 162 12.09 -23.75 12.58
C GLU A 162 11.08 -23.00 13.46
N GLY A 163 10.69 -21.78 13.08
CA GLY A 163 9.77 -20.95 13.86
C GLY A 163 8.32 -21.46 13.84
N ASP A 164 7.54 -21.00 14.81
CA ASP A 164 6.10 -21.26 14.82
C ASP A 164 5.39 -20.48 13.71
N VAL A 165 4.49 -21.16 13.01
CA VAL A 165 3.61 -20.51 12.01
C VAL A 165 2.55 -19.69 12.75
N ILE A 166 2.79 -18.38 12.85
CA ILE A 166 1.89 -17.44 13.54
C ILE A 166 0.61 -17.19 12.72
N ASN A 167 0.67 -17.28 11.39
CA ASN A 167 -0.47 -17.12 10.50
C ASN A 167 -0.59 -18.30 9.52
N PRO A 168 -1.59 -19.19 9.65
CA PRO A 168 -1.73 -20.35 8.77
C PRO A 168 -2.12 -19.97 7.33
N LEU A 169 -2.68 -18.78 7.11
CA LEU A 169 -2.99 -18.27 5.77
C LEU A 169 -1.76 -17.67 5.08
N ARG A 170 -0.70 -17.40 5.85
CA ARG A 170 0.54 -16.81 5.36
C ARG A 170 1.69 -17.20 6.32
N PRO A 171 2.24 -18.42 6.20
CA PRO A 171 3.23 -18.96 7.14
C PRO A 171 4.58 -18.28 6.94
N HIS A 172 4.69 -17.06 7.45
CA HIS A 172 5.94 -16.34 7.54
C HIS A 172 6.39 -16.33 8.98
N ASN A 173 7.55 -16.93 9.18
CA ASN A 173 8.27 -16.90 10.44
C ASN A 173 9.46 -15.99 10.17
N PHE A 174 9.30 -14.68 10.26
CA PHE A 174 10.40 -13.79 9.90
C PHE A 174 11.34 -13.61 11.09
N LEU A 175 12.52 -13.05 10.84
CA LEU A 175 13.45 -12.68 11.89
C LEU A 175 13.41 -11.18 12.18
N TRP A 176 13.48 -10.86 13.46
CA TRP A 176 13.88 -9.57 14.02
C TRP A 176 15.30 -9.65 14.56
N TRP A 177 15.91 -8.49 14.76
CA TRP A 177 17.10 -8.38 15.59
C TRP A 177 16.72 -7.87 16.97
N ASP A 178 17.08 -8.62 18.02
CA ASP A 178 16.91 -8.20 19.40
C ASP A 178 18.17 -7.47 19.90
N GLU A 179 18.02 -6.19 20.23
CA GLU A 179 19.13 -5.38 20.74
C GLU A 179 19.56 -5.78 22.16
N ALA A 180 18.68 -6.41 22.95
CA ALA A 180 19.02 -6.82 24.32
C ALA A 180 19.97 -8.03 24.33
N THR A 181 19.73 -8.99 23.44
CA THR A 181 20.55 -10.21 23.33
C THR A 181 21.61 -10.15 22.23
N HIS A 182 21.56 -9.13 21.36
CA HIS A 182 22.40 -9.01 20.17
C HIS A 182 22.34 -10.25 19.26
N ALA A 183 21.13 -10.77 19.04
CA ALA A 183 20.89 -11.99 18.29
C ALA A 183 19.62 -11.89 17.41
N PRO A 184 19.53 -12.69 16.34
CA PRO A 184 18.28 -12.84 15.61
C PRO A 184 17.24 -13.60 16.45
N ILE A 185 15.98 -13.22 16.33
CA ILE A 185 14.86 -13.85 17.02
C ILE A 185 13.63 -13.88 16.09
N SER A 186 12.71 -14.81 16.31
CA SER A 186 11.43 -14.82 15.59
C SER A 186 10.67 -13.50 15.77
N ASP A 187 10.03 -13.03 14.70
CA ASP A 187 9.22 -11.82 14.75
C ASP A 187 8.03 -11.97 15.72
N HIS A 188 7.66 -10.86 16.35
CA HIS A 188 6.58 -10.81 17.35
C HIS A 188 6.77 -11.74 18.57
N ALA A 189 8.00 -12.17 18.85
CA ALA A 189 8.33 -12.87 20.10
C ALA A 189 7.87 -12.09 21.34
N GLU A 190 7.34 -12.81 22.34
CA GLU A 190 6.75 -12.21 23.53
C GLU A 190 7.77 -11.34 24.28
N GLY A 191 7.38 -10.10 24.59
CA GLY A 191 8.22 -9.15 25.33
C GLY A 191 9.33 -8.46 24.53
N VAL A 192 9.49 -8.78 23.24
CA VAL A 192 10.58 -8.26 22.41
C VAL A 192 10.12 -7.07 21.56
N GLN A 193 10.99 -6.08 21.39
CA GLN A 193 10.84 -5.02 20.39
C GLN A 193 11.96 -5.18 19.33
N PRO A 194 11.65 -5.05 18.04
CA PRO A 194 12.68 -5.16 17.01
C PRO A 194 13.59 -3.93 17.00
N ALA A 195 14.87 -4.15 16.66
CA ALA A 195 15.68 -3.08 16.11
C ALA A 195 15.02 -2.54 14.82
N LEU A 196 14.80 -1.23 14.76
CA LEU A 196 14.32 -0.57 13.53
C LEU A 196 15.45 -0.01 12.67
N THR A 197 16.62 0.22 13.27
CA THR A 197 17.78 0.81 12.61
C THR A 197 19.02 -0.03 12.82
N GLY A 198 20.01 0.16 11.95
CA GLY A 198 21.30 -0.53 12.05
C GLY A 198 21.48 -1.65 11.03
N ARG A 199 22.69 -2.20 11.03
CA ARG A 199 23.13 -3.29 10.15
C ARG A 199 23.77 -4.35 11.03
N PHE A 200 23.41 -5.59 10.79
CA PHE A 200 23.77 -6.73 11.62
C PHE A 200 24.30 -7.89 10.77
N THR A 201 24.80 -8.92 11.43
CA THR A 201 25.29 -10.13 10.79
C THR A 201 24.69 -11.33 11.52
N LEU A 202 24.05 -12.23 10.78
CA LEU A 202 23.51 -13.47 11.31
C LEU A 202 24.65 -14.44 11.70
N PRO A 203 24.39 -15.48 12.52
CA PRO A 203 25.41 -16.45 12.92
C PRO A 203 26.11 -17.18 11.77
N ASP A 204 25.44 -17.32 10.62
CA ASP A 204 25.99 -17.91 9.39
C ASP A 204 26.84 -16.95 8.56
N GLY A 205 26.99 -15.69 9.00
CA GLY A 205 27.72 -14.64 8.31
C GLY A 205 26.88 -13.77 7.37
N THR A 206 25.58 -14.05 7.21
CA THR A 206 24.71 -13.29 6.31
C THR A 206 24.53 -11.84 6.80
N PRO A 207 24.88 -10.80 6.00
CA PRO A 207 24.62 -9.42 6.35
C PRO A 207 23.13 -9.09 6.22
N VAL A 208 22.59 -8.38 7.21
CA VAL A 208 21.16 -8.05 7.28
C VAL A 208 20.92 -6.64 7.79
N ALA A 209 19.75 -6.08 7.47
CA ALA A 209 19.24 -4.86 8.08
C ALA A 209 17.71 -4.91 8.24
N PRO A 210 17.13 -4.24 9.24
CA PRO A 210 15.68 -4.07 9.33
C PRO A 210 15.13 -3.33 8.10
N ALA A 211 13.93 -3.70 7.65
CA ALA A 211 13.28 -3.05 6.51
C ALA A 211 13.13 -1.52 6.69
N PHE A 212 12.99 -1.03 7.92
CA PHE A 212 12.92 0.39 8.21
C PHE A 212 14.24 1.14 8.01
N GLU A 213 15.39 0.52 8.32
CA GLU A 213 16.71 1.10 7.98
C GLU A 213 16.82 1.30 6.47
N LEU A 214 16.42 0.29 5.69
CA LEU A 214 16.43 0.38 4.22
C LEU A 214 15.47 1.46 3.68
N LEU A 215 14.30 1.64 4.30
CA LEU A 215 13.38 2.73 3.97
C LEU A 215 14.03 4.09 4.26
N LYS A 216 14.61 4.26 5.45
CA LYS A 216 15.29 5.49 5.87
C LYS A 216 16.45 5.85 4.95
N GLU A 217 17.26 4.87 4.56
CA GLU A 217 18.32 5.04 3.56
C GLU A 217 17.74 5.45 2.20
N ARG A 218 16.69 4.76 1.73
CA ARG A 218 16.06 5.03 0.44
C ARG A 218 15.50 6.44 0.33
N VAL A 219 14.87 6.96 1.38
CA VAL A 219 14.22 8.27 1.34
C VAL A 219 15.13 9.44 1.70
N ARG A 220 16.40 9.16 2.05
CA ARG A 220 17.35 10.18 2.49
C ARG A 220 17.53 11.31 1.47
N GLU A 221 17.47 10.99 0.18
CA GLU A 221 17.68 11.97 -0.90
C GLU A 221 16.40 12.71 -1.32
N PHE A 222 15.23 12.25 -0.86
CA PHE A 222 13.94 12.82 -1.23
C PHE A 222 13.60 14.05 -0.37
N THR A 223 14.47 15.05 -0.41
CA THR A 223 14.29 16.30 0.35
C THR A 223 13.10 17.13 -0.15
N PRO A 224 12.58 18.07 0.67
CA PRO A 224 11.61 19.06 0.21
C PRO A 224 12.06 19.85 -1.02
N GLN A 225 13.35 20.18 -1.12
CA GLN A 225 13.92 20.91 -2.27
C GLN A 225 13.88 20.04 -3.54
N TRP A 226 14.25 18.77 -3.42
CA TRP A 226 14.15 17.80 -4.52
C TRP A 226 12.71 17.66 -5.01
N ALA A 227 11.76 17.45 -4.09
CA ALA A 227 10.36 17.29 -4.45
C ALA A 227 9.77 18.60 -5.01
N SER A 228 10.23 19.76 -4.54
CA SER A 228 9.75 21.05 -5.05
C SER A 228 10.02 21.23 -6.55
N ALA A 229 11.22 20.88 -7.01
CA ALA A 229 11.58 20.93 -8.43
C ALA A 229 10.68 20.03 -9.31
N ILE A 230 10.25 18.88 -8.77
CA ILE A 230 9.46 17.87 -9.49
C ILE A 230 7.97 18.21 -9.44
N THR A 231 7.46 18.62 -8.28
CA THR A 231 6.03 18.75 -8.02
C THR A 231 5.49 20.16 -8.30
N GLY A 232 6.36 21.17 -8.25
CA GLY A 232 5.96 22.58 -8.23
C GLY A 232 5.41 23.07 -6.88
N VAL A 233 5.29 22.19 -5.87
CA VAL A 233 4.94 22.58 -4.50
C VAL A 233 6.18 23.18 -3.84
N SER A 234 6.06 24.30 -3.12
CA SER A 234 7.23 24.92 -2.47
C SER A 234 7.83 23.98 -1.41
N ALA A 235 9.16 24.01 -1.24
CA ALA A 235 9.84 23.24 -0.19
C ALA A 235 9.28 23.57 1.21
N ASP A 236 8.99 24.84 1.47
CA ASP A 236 8.39 25.29 2.75
C ASP A 236 7.01 24.68 2.99
N THR A 237 6.16 24.58 1.95
CA THR A 237 4.87 23.90 2.03
C THR A 237 5.05 22.42 2.34
N ILE A 238 6.02 21.75 1.71
CA ILE A 238 6.27 20.32 1.93
C ILE A 238 6.73 20.07 3.38
N SER A 239 7.74 20.81 3.85
CA SER A 239 8.23 20.71 5.23
C SER A 239 7.15 21.05 6.26
N ARG A 240 6.39 22.12 6.04
CA ARG A 240 5.27 22.48 6.92
C ARG A 240 4.22 21.38 6.94
N LEU A 241 3.83 20.85 5.78
CA LEU A 241 2.81 19.81 5.70
C LEU A 241 3.25 18.53 6.44
N ALA A 242 4.50 18.08 6.25
CA ALA A 242 5.03 16.93 6.98
C ALA A 242 5.00 17.16 8.50
N ARG A 243 5.51 18.32 8.95
CA ARG A 243 5.49 18.70 10.37
C ARG A 243 4.06 18.77 10.92
N GLU A 244 3.14 19.38 10.19
CA GLU A 244 1.75 19.54 10.61
C GLU A 244 1.06 18.17 10.78
N LEU A 245 1.24 17.27 9.82
CA LEU A 245 0.70 15.91 9.88
C LEU A 245 1.32 15.11 11.03
N GLY A 246 2.65 15.15 11.18
CA GLY A 246 3.37 14.45 12.24
C GLY A 246 2.98 14.94 13.64
N LEU A 247 2.93 16.26 13.84
CA LEU A 247 2.51 16.85 15.12
C LEU A 247 1.02 16.60 15.41
N ALA A 248 0.14 16.66 14.41
CA ALA A 248 -1.27 16.32 14.62
C ALA A 248 -1.43 14.85 15.01
N ALA A 249 -0.72 13.92 14.35
CA ALA A 249 -0.78 12.50 14.67
C ALA A 249 -0.24 12.19 16.07
N ARG A 250 0.85 12.85 16.49
CA ARG A 250 1.53 12.61 17.77
C ARG A 250 0.92 13.37 18.94
N ASP A 251 0.76 14.69 18.81
CA ASP A 251 0.46 15.60 19.93
C ASP A 251 -1.05 15.79 20.15
N GLN A 252 -1.88 15.46 19.15
CA GLN A 252 -3.33 15.46 19.26
C GLN A 252 -3.91 14.03 19.35
N ALA A 253 -3.05 13.04 19.58
CA ALA A 253 -3.48 11.67 19.81
C ALA A 253 -4.43 11.60 21.03
N PHE A 254 -5.43 10.73 20.95
CA PHE A 254 -6.41 10.52 22.00
C PHE A 254 -6.63 9.03 22.24
N SER A 255 -7.28 8.68 23.35
CA SER A 255 -7.60 7.29 23.68
C SER A 255 -9.10 7.10 23.84
N LEU A 256 -9.61 5.99 23.31
CA LEU A 256 -10.98 5.54 23.52
C LEU A 256 -10.96 4.32 24.48
N PRO A 257 -11.84 4.26 25.49
CA PRO A 257 -11.90 3.17 26.46
C PRO A 257 -12.60 1.94 25.86
N ILE A 258 -12.01 1.40 24.79
CA ILE A 258 -12.50 0.25 24.03
C ILE A 258 -11.40 -0.79 24.10
N ALA A 259 -11.65 -1.88 24.81
CA ALA A 259 -10.72 -3.00 24.83
C ALA A 259 -10.73 -3.73 23.48
N TRP A 260 -9.57 -4.20 23.05
CA TRP A 260 -9.41 -4.97 21.81
C TRP A 260 -8.22 -5.91 21.91
N THR A 261 -8.22 -6.95 21.07
CA THR A 261 -7.09 -7.86 20.90
C THR A 261 -6.53 -7.66 19.50
N ASP A 262 -5.22 -7.48 19.39
CA ASP A 262 -4.58 -7.30 18.09
C ASP A 262 -4.35 -8.62 17.35
N SER A 263 -3.83 -8.53 16.13
CA SER A 263 -3.53 -9.69 15.26
C SER A 263 -2.50 -10.65 15.84
N TRP A 264 -1.80 -10.26 16.91
CA TRP A 264 -0.77 -11.04 17.59
C TRP A 264 -1.25 -11.59 18.94
N GLY A 265 -2.56 -11.52 19.21
CA GLY A 265 -3.16 -12.06 20.43
C GLY A 265 -2.97 -11.20 21.68
N LYS A 266 -2.33 -10.02 21.58
CA LYS A 266 -2.15 -9.13 22.72
C LYS A 266 -3.42 -8.33 22.97
N ARG A 267 -3.90 -8.40 24.21
CA ARG A 267 -5.02 -7.59 24.71
C ARG A 267 -4.55 -6.18 25.05
N HIS A 268 -5.33 -5.20 24.63
CA HIS A 268 -5.17 -3.78 24.91
C HIS A 268 -6.44 -3.27 25.58
N GLU A 269 -6.30 -2.48 26.65
CA GLU A 269 -7.45 -1.95 27.40
C GLU A 269 -8.07 -0.70 26.77
N SER A 270 -7.40 -0.10 25.78
CA SER A 270 -7.88 1.07 25.06
C SER A 270 -7.39 1.11 23.62
N VAL A 271 -8.06 1.91 22.79
CA VAL A 271 -7.64 2.19 21.40
C VAL A 271 -7.11 3.62 21.33
N LYS A 272 -5.82 3.77 21.05
CA LYS A 272 -5.23 5.07 20.66
C LYS A 272 -5.73 5.46 19.27
N GLY A 273 -6.12 6.72 19.11
CA GLY A 273 -6.50 7.35 17.84
C GLY A 273 -5.51 8.45 17.47
N ASN A 274 -5.16 8.52 16.19
CA ASN A 274 -4.28 9.53 15.61
C ASN A 274 -5.14 10.34 14.63
N PRO A 275 -5.43 11.64 14.89
CA PRO A 275 -6.50 12.37 14.22
C PRO A 275 -6.12 12.92 12.83
N VAL A 276 -5.39 12.14 12.03
CA VAL A 276 -4.99 12.49 10.66
C VAL A 276 -5.62 11.51 9.70
N ALA A 277 -6.58 11.98 8.91
CA ALA A 277 -7.30 11.17 7.95
C ALA A 277 -6.86 11.47 6.52
N PHE A 278 -6.85 10.43 5.69
CA PHE A 278 -6.54 10.54 4.27
C PHE A 278 -7.70 10.04 3.41
N HIS A 279 -7.84 10.62 2.22
CA HIS A 279 -8.62 10.05 1.13
C HIS A 279 -7.91 10.29 -0.20
N ALA A 280 -7.72 9.23 -0.97
CA ALA A 280 -7.15 9.32 -2.30
C ALA A 280 -7.90 8.47 -3.31
N MET A 281 -7.79 8.85 -4.59
CA MET A 281 -8.53 8.22 -5.68
C MET A 281 -7.74 8.27 -6.99
N ARG A 282 -8.44 8.04 -8.12
CA ARG A 282 -7.93 7.86 -9.48
C ARG A 282 -6.83 8.84 -9.92
N GLY A 283 -6.79 10.07 -9.41
CA GLY A 283 -5.74 11.04 -9.76
C GLY A 283 -4.32 10.57 -9.42
N LEU A 284 -4.13 9.76 -8.37
CA LEU A 284 -2.82 9.17 -8.05
C LEU A 284 -2.55 7.90 -8.86
N ALA A 285 -3.61 7.16 -9.18
CA ALA A 285 -3.52 5.79 -9.71
C ALA A 285 -3.44 5.71 -11.24
N ALA A 286 -3.93 6.71 -11.97
CA ALA A 286 -4.04 6.67 -13.43
C ALA A 286 -2.71 6.97 -14.17
N HIS A 287 -1.61 7.10 -13.45
CA HIS A 287 -0.27 7.31 -14.00
C HIS A 287 0.53 5.99 -14.01
N SER A 288 1.55 5.89 -14.86
CA SER A 288 2.42 4.70 -14.95
C SER A 288 3.13 4.38 -13.62
N ASN A 289 3.43 5.39 -12.81
CA ASN A 289 3.99 5.25 -11.47
C ASN A 289 2.92 5.07 -10.37
N GLY A 290 1.64 4.97 -10.72
CA GLY A 290 0.53 5.03 -9.77
C GLY A 290 0.58 3.95 -8.68
N PHE A 291 1.02 2.73 -9.02
CA PHE A 291 1.22 1.67 -8.03
C PHE A 291 2.19 2.10 -6.91
N GLN A 292 3.34 2.67 -7.29
CA GLN A 292 4.36 3.12 -6.33
C GLN A 292 3.90 4.36 -5.55
N THR A 293 3.21 5.29 -6.21
CA THR A 293 2.60 6.46 -5.54
C THR A 293 1.64 6.03 -4.43
N ILE A 294 0.82 5.01 -4.68
CA ILE A 294 -0.13 4.50 -3.69
C ILE A 294 0.56 3.72 -2.57
N ARG A 295 1.63 2.98 -2.86
CA ARG A 295 2.47 2.39 -1.81
C ARG A 295 3.12 3.45 -0.94
N ALA A 296 3.62 4.55 -1.51
CA ALA A 296 4.16 5.67 -0.75
C ALA A 296 3.10 6.31 0.17
N LEU A 297 1.86 6.45 -0.30
CA LEU A 297 0.75 6.93 0.54
C LEU A 297 0.48 5.98 1.71
N ALA A 298 0.44 4.67 1.46
CA ALA A 298 0.25 3.68 2.50
C ALA A 298 1.39 3.70 3.53
N ILE A 299 2.65 3.82 3.08
CA ILE A 299 3.82 3.97 3.96
C ILE A 299 3.69 5.24 4.82
N LEU A 300 3.34 6.38 4.21
CA LEU A 300 3.12 7.64 4.93
C LEU A 300 2.06 7.47 6.04
N MET A 301 0.94 6.82 5.72
CA MET A 301 -0.13 6.56 6.68
C MET A 301 0.31 5.63 7.82
N SER A 302 1.13 4.61 7.51
CA SER A 302 1.73 3.72 8.51
C SER A 302 2.70 4.46 9.44
N LEU A 303 3.56 5.32 8.89
CA LEU A 303 4.48 6.13 9.70
C LEU A 303 3.75 7.09 10.62
N LEU A 304 2.59 7.61 10.21
CA LEU A 304 1.74 8.45 11.06
C LEU A 304 0.87 7.63 12.04
N GLY A 305 0.87 6.30 11.96
CA GLY A 305 0.02 5.43 12.79
C GLY A 305 -1.47 5.67 12.59
N THR A 306 -1.91 5.87 11.34
CA THR A 306 -3.30 6.30 11.02
C THR A 306 -4.19 5.19 10.44
N ILE A 307 -3.64 4.00 10.18
CA ILE A 307 -4.39 2.87 9.60
C ILE A 307 -5.14 2.12 10.71
N ASP A 308 -6.42 1.83 10.48
CA ASP A 308 -7.36 1.22 11.43
C ASP A 308 -7.43 1.90 12.79
N ARG A 309 -7.18 3.21 12.80
CA ARG A 309 -7.18 4.05 14.00
C ARG A 309 -8.34 5.04 13.99
N PRO A 310 -9.01 5.28 15.14
CA PRO A 310 -9.98 6.36 15.26
C PRO A 310 -9.38 7.71 14.84
N GLY A 311 -10.12 8.48 14.05
CA GLY A 311 -9.64 9.74 13.47
C GLY A 311 -8.69 9.61 12.27
N GLY A 312 -8.29 8.37 11.92
CA GLY A 312 -7.47 8.07 10.75
C GLY A 312 -8.27 7.44 9.60
N PHE A 313 -7.66 6.48 8.91
CA PHE A 313 -8.31 5.63 7.91
C PHE A 313 -8.82 4.35 8.57
N ARG A 314 -10.04 3.93 8.25
CA ARG A 314 -10.64 2.70 8.78
C ARG A 314 -11.12 1.79 7.67
N HIS A 315 -10.73 0.52 7.73
CA HIS A 315 -11.28 -0.51 6.87
C HIS A 315 -12.77 -0.74 7.16
N LYS A 316 -13.49 -1.16 6.11
CA LYS A 316 -14.85 -1.68 6.19
C LYS A 316 -14.79 -3.19 6.04
N SER A 317 -15.60 -3.91 6.81
CA SER A 317 -15.75 -5.36 6.65
C SER A 317 -16.07 -5.71 5.18
N PRO A 318 -15.42 -6.73 4.58
CA PRO A 318 -14.56 -7.76 5.19
C PRO A 318 -13.05 -7.48 5.05
N TYR A 319 -12.62 -6.23 5.13
CA TYR A 319 -11.22 -5.80 5.08
C TYR A 319 -10.68 -5.49 6.48
N PRO A 320 -9.35 -5.57 6.70
CA PRO A 320 -8.30 -5.91 5.73
C PRO A 320 -8.29 -7.39 5.30
N LYS A 321 -7.81 -7.64 4.09
CA LYS A 321 -7.46 -8.97 3.56
C LYS A 321 -6.02 -9.32 3.95
N ALA A 322 -5.65 -10.59 3.75
CA ALA A 322 -4.26 -11.01 3.81
C ALA A 322 -3.39 -10.17 2.85
N VAL A 323 -2.14 -9.93 3.24
CA VAL A 323 -1.18 -9.11 2.49
C VAL A 323 0.01 -9.98 2.06
N PRO A 324 0.18 -10.26 0.74
CA PRO A 324 -0.81 -10.08 -0.32
C PRO A 324 -1.99 -11.08 -0.19
N PRO A 325 -3.10 -10.86 -0.91
CA PRO A 325 -4.19 -11.83 -0.98
C PRO A 325 -3.71 -13.19 -1.49
N ASN A 326 -4.38 -14.28 -1.12
CA ASN A 326 -3.99 -15.66 -1.45
C ASN A 326 -4.39 -16.13 -2.88
N ILE A 327 -4.96 -15.25 -3.70
CA ILE A 327 -5.40 -15.59 -5.06
C ILE A 327 -4.19 -15.44 -5.99
N ARG A 328 -3.74 -16.55 -6.60
CA ARG A 328 -2.60 -16.58 -7.53
C ARG A 328 -3.07 -16.61 -9.00
N PRO A 329 -2.29 -16.03 -9.92
CA PRO A 329 -2.58 -16.20 -11.35
C PRO A 329 -2.35 -17.66 -11.78
N PRO A 330 -2.81 -18.05 -12.99
CA PRO A 330 -2.46 -19.34 -13.56
C PRO A 330 -0.93 -19.49 -13.70
N LYS A 331 -0.43 -20.73 -13.62
CA LYS A 331 1.00 -21.05 -13.74
C LYS A 331 1.27 -21.86 -14.99
N GLY A 332 2.12 -21.32 -15.87
CA GLY A 332 2.60 -21.99 -17.07
C GLY A 332 1.53 -22.27 -18.15
N PRO A 333 1.96 -22.61 -19.39
CA PRO A 333 1.07 -22.86 -20.52
C PRO A 333 0.03 -23.95 -20.27
N ASP A 334 0.39 -24.98 -19.48
CA ASP A 334 -0.49 -26.11 -19.17
C ASP A 334 -1.75 -25.72 -18.38
N ALA A 335 -1.77 -24.54 -17.76
CA ALA A 335 -2.97 -24.01 -17.11
C ALA A 335 -4.05 -23.55 -18.12
N VAL A 336 -3.69 -23.42 -19.40
CA VAL A 336 -4.56 -22.95 -20.49
C VAL A 336 -4.76 -24.08 -21.50
N LYS A 337 -5.98 -24.62 -21.56
CA LYS A 337 -6.29 -25.73 -22.46
C LYS A 337 -7.53 -25.41 -23.31
N PRO A 338 -7.52 -25.69 -24.63
CA PRO A 338 -8.70 -25.52 -25.46
C PRO A 338 -9.92 -26.27 -24.90
N ASN A 339 -11.09 -25.66 -25.01
CA ASN A 339 -12.38 -26.24 -24.57
C ASN A 339 -12.41 -26.73 -23.10
N THR A 340 -11.52 -26.21 -22.26
CA THR A 340 -11.40 -26.59 -20.86
C THR A 340 -11.44 -25.33 -19.99
N PRO A 341 -12.25 -25.29 -18.93
CA PRO A 341 -12.24 -24.17 -18.00
C PRO A 341 -10.87 -23.97 -17.34
N LEU A 342 -10.51 -22.72 -17.06
CA LEU A 342 -9.32 -22.41 -16.26
C LEU A 342 -9.44 -23.02 -14.85
N ASN A 343 -8.33 -23.59 -14.37
CA ASN A 343 -8.23 -24.21 -13.05
C ASN A 343 -8.25 -23.19 -11.89
N GLY A 344 -8.09 -21.89 -12.17
CA GLY A 344 -8.10 -20.81 -11.19
C GLY A 344 -8.76 -19.52 -11.69
N ALA A 345 -8.56 -18.42 -10.97
CA ALA A 345 -8.97 -17.10 -11.43
C ALA A 345 -8.01 -16.61 -12.54
N PRO A 346 -8.49 -15.90 -13.57
CA PRO A 346 -7.62 -15.35 -14.61
C PRO A 346 -6.77 -14.16 -14.14
N LEU A 347 -7.04 -13.65 -12.93
CA LEU A 347 -6.34 -12.56 -12.26
C LEU A 347 -5.82 -13.05 -10.92
N GLY A 348 -4.76 -12.42 -10.42
CA GLY A 348 -4.15 -12.82 -9.15
C GLY A 348 -3.19 -11.78 -8.61
N TRP A 349 -2.56 -12.16 -7.50
CA TRP A 349 -1.65 -11.35 -6.71
C TRP A 349 -0.34 -12.11 -6.55
N PRO A 350 0.61 -12.00 -7.49
CA PRO A 350 1.92 -12.61 -7.36
C PRO A 350 2.65 -12.10 -6.12
N GLU A 351 3.36 -13.00 -5.43
CA GLU A 351 4.19 -12.66 -4.28
C GLU A 351 5.66 -13.08 -4.43
N SER A 352 5.93 -14.05 -5.29
CA SER A 352 7.28 -14.51 -5.61
C SER A 352 7.44 -14.71 -7.13
N PRO A 353 8.68 -14.87 -7.62
CA PRO A 353 8.93 -15.29 -8.99
C PRO A 353 8.20 -16.58 -9.41
N ASP A 354 7.95 -17.49 -8.47
CA ASP A 354 7.23 -18.75 -8.75
C ASP A 354 5.76 -18.55 -9.09
N ASP A 355 5.21 -17.35 -8.84
CA ASP A 355 3.85 -16.99 -9.20
C ASP A 355 3.74 -16.35 -10.58
N LEU A 356 4.85 -16.18 -11.29
CA LEU A 356 4.84 -15.64 -12.64
C LEU A 356 4.15 -16.62 -13.61
N PHE A 357 3.44 -16.05 -14.57
CA PHE A 357 2.74 -16.78 -15.61
C PHE A 357 3.56 -16.77 -16.91
N VAL A 358 4.66 -17.50 -16.86
CA VAL A 358 5.64 -17.65 -17.95
C VAL A 358 5.77 -19.12 -18.37
N ASP A 359 6.33 -19.35 -19.55
CA ASP A 359 6.68 -20.70 -20.02
C ASP A 359 8.01 -21.21 -19.44
N ALA A 360 8.47 -22.37 -19.91
CA ALA A 360 9.72 -22.98 -19.46
C ALA A 360 10.97 -22.17 -19.84
N GLN A 361 10.86 -21.24 -20.79
CA GLN A 361 11.92 -20.34 -21.22
C GLN A 361 11.85 -19.00 -20.49
N GLY A 362 10.78 -18.76 -19.71
CA GLY A 362 10.55 -17.49 -19.03
C GLY A 362 9.77 -16.47 -19.86
N GLU A 363 9.26 -16.86 -21.03
CA GLU A 363 8.52 -15.97 -21.92
C GLU A 363 7.05 -15.80 -21.46
N PRO A 364 6.41 -14.65 -21.74
CA PRO A 364 5.03 -14.40 -21.34
C PRO A 364 4.03 -15.37 -21.99
N VAL A 365 3.08 -15.89 -21.21
CA VAL A 365 1.97 -16.72 -21.74
C VAL A 365 0.74 -15.89 -22.10
N ARG A 366 0.50 -14.79 -21.38
CA ARG A 366 -0.64 -13.90 -21.63
C ARG A 366 -0.34 -12.93 -22.76
N ILE A 367 -1.35 -12.62 -23.57
CA ILE A 367 -1.23 -11.68 -24.69
C ILE A 367 -0.97 -10.23 -24.27
N ASP A 368 -1.20 -9.91 -23.00
CA ASP A 368 -0.92 -8.59 -22.43
C ASP A 368 0.40 -8.56 -21.65
N LYS A 369 1.19 -9.64 -21.71
CA LYS A 369 2.41 -9.86 -20.93
C LYS A 369 2.22 -9.79 -19.43
N GLY A 370 0.98 -9.84 -18.93
CA GLY A 370 0.68 -9.76 -17.51
C GLY A 370 1.27 -10.95 -16.74
N PHE A 371 1.73 -10.70 -15.51
CA PHE A 371 2.36 -11.68 -14.63
C PHE A 371 3.66 -12.28 -15.20
N SER A 372 4.32 -11.62 -16.15
CA SER A 372 5.64 -11.99 -16.66
C SER A 372 6.76 -11.25 -15.91
N TRP A 373 8.01 -11.52 -16.27
CA TRP A 373 9.16 -10.74 -15.81
C TRP A 373 9.09 -9.25 -16.19
N GLU A 374 8.43 -8.92 -17.30
CA GLU A 374 8.23 -7.53 -17.72
C GLU A 374 7.18 -6.83 -16.84
N HIS A 375 6.13 -7.56 -16.45
CA HIS A 375 4.98 -7.01 -15.75
C HIS A 375 4.50 -7.90 -14.59
N PRO A 376 5.35 -8.10 -13.56
CA PRO A 376 5.11 -9.12 -12.55
C PRO A 376 3.92 -8.82 -11.64
N LEU A 377 3.59 -7.53 -11.42
CA LEU A 377 2.55 -7.09 -10.48
C LEU A 377 1.27 -6.60 -11.18
N SER A 378 0.97 -7.11 -12.37
CA SER A 378 -0.22 -6.75 -13.15
C SER A 378 -1.51 -7.40 -12.61
N ALA A 379 -1.92 -7.06 -11.39
CA ALA A 379 -3.03 -7.72 -10.66
C ALA A 379 -4.38 -7.76 -11.41
N HIS A 380 -4.53 -6.96 -12.47
CA HIS A 380 -5.74 -6.89 -13.30
C HIS A 380 -5.45 -6.99 -14.82
N GLY A 381 -4.27 -7.48 -15.19
CA GLY A 381 -3.78 -7.49 -16.58
C GLY A 381 -3.40 -6.10 -17.11
N LEU A 382 -3.00 -6.05 -18.37
CA LEU A 382 -2.52 -4.85 -19.07
C LEU A 382 -3.26 -4.67 -20.41
N MET A 383 -4.55 -4.32 -20.31
CA MET A 383 -5.42 -4.18 -21.48
C MET A 383 -4.87 -3.29 -22.61
N HIS A 384 -4.07 -2.28 -22.28
CA HIS A 384 -3.50 -1.38 -23.26
C HIS A 384 -2.50 -2.06 -24.21
N ASN A 385 -1.93 -3.21 -23.82
CA ASN A 385 -1.01 -3.98 -24.65
C ASN A 385 -1.74 -4.93 -25.61
N VAL A 386 -2.95 -5.40 -25.25
CA VAL A 386 -3.66 -6.48 -25.95
C VAL A 386 -3.82 -6.24 -27.44
N ILE A 387 -4.29 -5.05 -27.85
CA ILE A 387 -4.57 -4.76 -29.27
C ILE A 387 -3.29 -4.76 -30.10
N THR A 388 -2.23 -4.13 -29.59
CA THR A 388 -0.95 -4.04 -30.29
C THR A 388 -0.28 -5.41 -30.38
N ASN A 389 -0.31 -6.18 -29.29
CA ASN A 389 0.27 -7.52 -29.21
C ASN A 389 -0.47 -8.51 -30.13
N ALA A 390 -1.81 -8.45 -30.17
CA ALA A 390 -2.62 -9.25 -31.07
C ALA A 390 -2.31 -8.98 -32.55
N TRP A 391 -2.10 -7.71 -32.92
CA TRP A 391 -1.70 -7.36 -34.29
C TRP A 391 -0.30 -7.89 -34.65
N ARG A 392 0.62 -7.92 -33.68
CA ARG A 392 2.00 -8.43 -33.86
C ARG A 392 2.09 -9.96 -33.83
N GLY A 393 1.10 -10.65 -33.27
CA GLY A 393 1.21 -12.08 -32.97
C GLY A 393 2.24 -12.38 -31.88
N ASP A 394 2.49 -11.41 -30.99
CA ASP A 394 3.48 -11.45 -29.91
C ASP A 394 2.73 -11.41 -28.58
N PRO A 395 2.69 -12.49 -27.77
CA PRO A 395 2.12 -12.41 -26.44
C PRO A 395 2.89 -11.44 -25.54
#